data_AF-A0A6V6YVM0-F1
#
_entry.id   AF-A0A6V6YVM0-F1
#
_cell.length_a   1.000
_cell.length_b   1.000
_cell.length_c   1.000
_cell.angle_alpha   90.00
_cell.angle_beta   90.00
_cell.angle_gamma   90.00
#
_symmetry.space_group_name_H-M   'P 1'
#
loop_
_entity.id
_entity.type
_entity.pdbx_description
1 polymer ?
#
loop_
_entity_poly.entity_id
_entity_poly.type
_entity_poly.pdbx_seq_one_letter_code
_entity_poly.pdbx_strand_id
1 'polypeptide(L)'
;MNKIFTILFLVLTFNLSAQSQLQFDKKFVECEDKWVVFPADSIGNYNFGFIYIDAQAGLTLEYEGFFKIDKTGKFISDRKEKTSSMKYRLQPNNTLVAFMPESKFDELHIQKIPDWLKIYKGDENSIGHLYRWGFMYNGWNECQKALEYLEKANKIDPDYKGLRVELAFSYNYLKQYQKAVDVLKIALNKDPLDAYTNKELIYAETKNGNIEEAENVCRKVFKECKDKTYNSENAYNILQAYYTRKDIKNFNNWFAEANSYLMSHEKIKSLSEQMKTELKQ
;
A
#
# COMPACT_ATOMS: atom_id res chain seq x y z
N MET A 1 -41.94 -38.19 44.83
CA MET A 1 -42.15 -38.94 43.58
C MET A 1 -41.61 -38.12 42.42
N ASN A 2 -40.90 -38.78 41.51
CA ASN A 2 -39.82 -38.24 40.69
C ASN A 2 -40.23 -37.16 39.67
N LYS A 3 -39.41 -36.10 39.58
CA LYS A 3 -39.40 -35.15 38.46
C LYS A 3 -38.64 -35.78 37.30
N ILE A 4 -39.29 -35.99 36.17
CA ILE A 4 -38.63 -36.35 34.90
C ILE A 4 -38.40 -35.04 34.15
N PHE A 5 -37.15 -34.61 34.06
CA PHE A 5 -36.72 -33.53 33.16
C PHE A 5 -36.29 -34.18 31.84
N THR A 6 -37.08 -33.98 30.79
CA THR A 6 -36.70 -34.39 29.43
C THR A 6 -35.76 -33.34 28.87
N ILE A 7 -34.45 -33.64 28.81
CA ILE A 7 -33.46 -32.81 28.13
C ILE A 7 -33.53 -33.16 26.64
N LEU A 8 -34.01 -32.22 25.84
CA LEU A 8 -33.99 -32.30 24.38
C LEU A 8 -32.57 -31.94 23.90
N PHE A 9 -31.77 -32.94 23.56
CA PHE A 9 -30.48 -32.73 22.90
C PHE A 9 -30.73 -32.34 21.45
N LEU A 10 -30.62 -31.05 21.15
CA LEU A 10 -30.63 -30.54 19.78
C LEU A 10 -29.25 -30.83 19.16
N VAL A 11 -29.12 -31.99 18.50
CA VAL A 11 -27.93 -32.30 17.70
C VAL A 11 -28.01 -31.45 16.44
N LEU A 12 -27.36 -30.29 16.46
CA LEU A 12 -27.03 -29.51 15.27
C LEU A 12 -26.03 -30.33 14.44
N THR A 13 -26.55 -31.10 13.48
CA THR A 13 -25.72 -31.69 12.44
C THR A 13 -25.21 -30.57 11.55
N PHE A 14 -23.99 -30.10 11.80
CA PHE A 14 -23.24 -29.37 10.79
C PHE A 14 -22.98 -30.34 9.63
N ASN A 15 -23.79 -30.24 8.58
CA ASN A 15 -23.36 -30.72 7.28
C ASN A 15 -22.17 -29.84 6.88
N LEU A 16 -20.96 -30.28 7.20
CA LEU A 16 -19.75 -29.86 6.48
C LEU A 16 -19.85 -30.42 5.07
N SER A 17 -20.70 -29.83 4.24
CA SER A 17 -20.37 -29.77 2.82
C SER A 17 -19.16 -28.85 2.74
N ALA A 18 -17.97 -29.43 2.60
CA ALA A 18 -16.76 -28.70 2.23
C ALA A 18 -16.89 -28.18 0.79
N GLN A 19 -17.89 -27.35 0.54
CA GLN A 19 -18.01 -26.54 -0.65
C GLN A 19 -17.15 -25.32 -0.36
N SER A 20 -15.95 -25.24 -0.93
CA SER A 20 -15.15 -24.02 -0.88
C SER A 20 -15.90 -22.93 -1.66
N GLN A 21 -16.82 -22.24 -0.99
CA GLN A 21 -17.53 -21.11 -1.56
C GLN A 21 -16.49 -20.02 -1.84
N LEU A 22 -16.51 -19.47 -3.05
CA LEU A 22 -15.62 -18.37 -3.42
C LEU A 22 -15.88 -17.18 -2.47
N GLN A 23 -14.84 -16.77 -1.74
CA GLN A 23 -14.89 -15.62 -0.83
C GLN A 23 -14.25 -14.43 -1.53
N PHE A 24 -15.07 -13.46 -1.96
CA PHE A 24 -14.60 -12.25 -2.65
C PHE A 24 -14.17 -11.20 -1.63
N ASP A 25 -13.02 -11.43 -1.00
CA ASP A 25 -12.51 -10.62 0.13
C ASP A 25 -11.07 -10.15 -0.06
N LYS A 26 -10.45 -10.41 -1.22
CA LYS A 26 -9.06 -10.04 -1.51
C LYS A 26 -8.98 -8.86 -2.47
N LYS A 27 -8.14 -7.88 -2.16
CA LYS A 27 -7.72 -6.84 -3.11
C LYS A 27 -6.63 -7.37 -4.02
N PHE A 28 -6.47 -6.78 -5.19
CA PHE A 28 -5.44 -7.21 -6.15
C PHE A 28 -4.02 -7.20 -5.59
N VAL A 29 -3.68 -6.23 -4.74
CA VAL A 29 -2.33 -6.09 -4.14
C VAL A 29 -1.97 -7.24 -3.18
N GLU A 30 -2.98 -7.94 -2.67
CA GLU A 30 -2.84 -9.15 -1.83
C GLU A 30 -2.69 -10.43 -2.66
N CYS A 31 -2.84 -10.32 -3.99
CA CYS A 31 -2.94 -11.46 -4.90
C CYS A 31 -1.67 -11.69 -5.73
N GLU A 32 -0.51 -11.20 -5.28
CA GLU A 32 0.77 -11.47 -5.93
C GLU A 32 1.02 -12.98 -6.03
N ASP A 33 1.25 -13.45 -7.26
CA ASP A 33 1.45 -14.83 -7.64
C ASP A 33 0.29 -15.75 -7.22
N LYS A 34 -0.95 -15.29 -7.46
CA LYS A 34 -2.18 -16.03 -7.15
C LYS A 34 -3.12 -16.13 -8.35
N TRP A 35 -3.74 -17.29 -8.47
CA TRP A 35 -4.96 -17.45 -9.25
C TRP A 35 -6.13 -16.78 -8.52
N VAL A 36 -6.82 -15.89 -9.22
CA VAL A 36 -7.96 -15.14 -8.69
C VAL A 36 -9.20 -15.33 -9.53
N VAL A 37 -10.34 -15.22 -8.88
CA VAL A 37 -11.68 -15.29 -9.47
C VAL A 37 -12.40 -13.98 -9.21
N PHE A 38 -12.99 -13.42 -10.26
CA PHE A 38 -13.85 -12.25 -10.19
C PHE A 38 -15.30 -12.65 -9.90
N PRO A 39 -16.09 -11.78 -9.26
CA PRO A 39 -17.53 -12.01 -9.10
C PRO A 39 -18.20 -12.34 -10.45
N ALA A 40 -19.24 -13.17 -10.39
CA ALA A 40 -19.98 -13.56 -11.59
C ALA A 40 -20.53 -12.34 -12.33
N ASP A 41 -20.43 -12.36 -13.66
CA ASP A 41 -21.11 -11.38 -14.51
C ASP A 41 -22.64 -11.60 -14.55
N SER A 42 -23.34 -10.77 -15.32
CA SER A 42 -24.81 -10.82 -15.43
C SER A 42 -25.36 -12.12 -16.04
N ILE A 43 -24.51 -12.95 -16.66
CA ILE A 43 -24.88 -14.24 -17.26
C ILE A 43 -24.28 -15.44 -16.51
N GLY A 44 -23.71 -15.19 -15.32
CA GLY A 44 -23.22 -16.20 -14.40
C GLY A 44 -21.81 -16.71 -14.69
N ASN A 45 -21.02 -16.00 -15.49
CA ASN A 45 -19.63 -16.37 -15.75
C ASN A 45 -18.70 -15.78 -14.69
N TYR A 46 -17.86 -16.63 -14.11
CA TYR A 46 -16.77 -16.24 -13.23
C TYR A 46 -15.50 -16.08 -14.05
N ASN A 47 -15.08 -14.84 -14.26
CA ASN A 47 -13.81 -14.53 -14.90
C ASN A 47 -12.65 -14.88 -13.96
N PHE A 48 -11.55 -15.41 -14.49
CA PHE A 48 -10.40 -15.77 -13.69
C PHE A 48 -9.08 -15.58 -14.43
N GLY A 49 -8.01 -15.45 -13.66
CA GLY A 49 -6.67 -15.27 -14.17
C GLY A 49 -5.62 -15.31 -13.07
N PHE A 50 -4.36 -15.11 -13.44
CA PHE A 50 -3.23 -15.12 -12.51
C PHE A 50 -2.73 -13.70 -12.30
N ILE A 51 -2.73 -13.22 -11.06
CA ILE A 51 -2.14 -11.92 -10.71
C ILE A 51 -0.67 -12.12 -10.37
N TYR A 52 0.19 -11.30 -10.98
CA TYR A 52 1.63 -11.25 -10.73
C TYR A 52 2.13 -9.81 -10.84
N ILE A 53 3.39 -9.59 -10.47
CA ILE A 53 4.06 -8.30 -10.64
C ILE A 53 5.00 -8.37 -11.84
N ASP A 54 4.74 -7.52 -12.83
CA ASP A 54 5.65 -7.24 -13.92
C ASP A 54 6.58 -6.09 -13.47
N ALA A 55 7.88 -6.33 -13.43
CA ALA A 55 8.86 -5.36 -12.94
C ALA A 55 8.88 -4.02 -13.70
N GLN A 56 8.30 -3.95 -14.91
CA GLN A 56 8.20 -2.72 -15.70
C GLN A 56 6.82 -2.08 -15.64
N ALA A 57 5.77 -2.86 -15.43
CA ALA A 57 4.40 -2.40 -15.59
C ALA A 57 3.50 -2.60 -14.37
N GLY A 58 4.06 -3.12 -13.28
CA GLY A 58 3.42 -3.28 -12.00
C GLY A 58 2.44 -4.45 -11.95
N LEU A 59 1.40 -4.29 -11.12
CA LEU A 59 0.39 -5.30 -10.86
C LEU A 59 -0.35 -5.69 -12.14
N THR A 60 -0.32 -6.97 -12.47
CA THR A 60 -0.77 -7.47 -13.78
C THR A 60 -1.60 -8.72 -13.62
N LEU A 61 -2.74 -8.77 -14.32
CA LEU A 61 -3.55 -9.97 -14.50
C LEU A 61 -3.21 -10.62 -15.84
N GLU A 62 -2.74 -11.85 -15.81
CA GLU A 62 -2.82 -12.76 -16.95
C GLU A 62 -4.23 -13.39 -16.95
N TYR A 63 -5.11 -12.86 -17.79
CA TYR A 63 -6.47 -13.37 -17.92
C TYR A 63 -6.48 -14.70 -18.67
N GLU A 64 -7.12 -15.71 -18.06
CA GLU A 64 -7.12 -17.07 -18.59
C GLU A 64 -8.46 -17.43 -19.24
N GLY A 65 -9.57 -16.90 -18.70
CA GLY A 65 -10.91 -17.15 -19.24
C GLY A 65 -12.00 -16.99 -18.20
N PHE A 66 -13.09 -17.73 -18.40
CA PHE A 66 -14.19 -17.81 -17.46
C PHE A 66 -14.65 -19.26 -17.26
N PHE A 67 -15.40 -19.49 -16.19
CA PHE A 67 -16.09 -20.74 -15.92
C PHE A 67 -17.47 -20.49 -15.31
N LYS A 68 -18.31 -21.52 -15.30
CA LYS A 68 -19.56 -21.57 -14.54
C LYS A 68 -19.47 -22.62 -13.45
N ILE A 69 -20.25 -22.46 -12.40
CA ILE A 69 -20.34 -23.43 -11.32
C ILE A 69 -21.63 -24.22 -11.53
N ASP A 70 -21.53 -25.54 -11.68
CA ASP A 70 -22.70 -26.39 -11.81
C ASP A 70 -23.39 -26.66 -10.46
N LYS A 71 -24.49 -27.42 -10.48
CA LYS A 71 -25.26 -27.75 -9.28
C LYS A 71 -24.49 -28.58 -8.25
N THR A 72 -23.40 -29.23 -8.66
CA THR A 72 -22.51 -30.02 -7.80
C THR A 72 -21.35 -29.19 -7.25
N GLY A 73 -21.18 -27.95 -7.71
CA GLY A 73 -20.03 -27.12 -7.38
C GLY A 73 -18.84 -27.32 -8.29
N LYS A 74 -18.97 -28.09 -9.37
CA LYS A 74 -17.90 -28.30 -10.35
C LYS A 74 -17.75 -27.05 -11.20
N PHE A 75 -16.50 -26.66 -11.44
CA PHE A 75 -16.15 -25.54 -12.30
C PHE A 75 -16.08 -26.07 -13.73
N ILE A 76 -16.90 -25.49 -14.60
CA ILE A 76 -17.04 -25.90 -15.99
C ILE A 76 -16.60 -24.73 -16.86
N SER A 77 -15.55 -24.94 -17.65
CA SER A 77 -15.07 -23.99 -18.64
C SER A 77 -15.24 -24.59 -20.05
N ASP A 78 -15.60 -23.75 -21.03
CA ASP A 78 -15.79 -24.17 -22.42
C ASP A 78 -14.46 -24.38 -23.18
N ARG A 79 -13.33 -24.30 -22.48
CA ARG A 79 -12.03 -24.25 -23.12
C ARG A 79 -11.62 -25.62 -23.68
N LYS A 80 -11.40 -25.66 -25.00
CA LYS A 80 -10.76 -26.80 -25.68
C LYS A 80 -9.29 -26.60 -26.03
N GLU A 81 -8.76 -25.38 -26.08
CA GLU A 81 -7.31 -25.11 -26.20
C GLU A 81 -6.99 -23.60 -26.12
N LYS A 82 -5.72 -23.28 -25.80
CA LYS A 82 -5.21 -21.94 -25.48
C LYS A 82 -5.11 -21.06 -26.75
N THR A 83 -6.05 -20.14 -26.98
CA THR A 83 -6.03 -19.29 -28.20
C THR A 83 -5.25 -17.97 -28.07
N SER A 84 -5.11 -17.41 -26.86
CA SER A 84 -4.13 -16.36 -26.52
C SER A 84 -4.32 -15.92 -25.05
N SER A 85 -3.24 -15.52 -24.38
CA SER A 85 -3.29 -14.91 -23.04
C SER A 85 -3.47 -13.40 -23.17
N MET A 86 -4.48 -12.83 -22.49
CA MET A 86 -4.67 -11.38 -22.42
C MET A 86 -4.06 -10.84 -21.12
N LYS A 87 -3.24 -9.79 -21.22
CA LYS A 87 -2.60 -9.15 -20.06
C LYS A 87 -3.28 -7.82 -19.75
N TYR A 88 -3.75 -7.66 -18.52
CA TYR A 88 -4.37 -6.44 -18.04
C TYR A 88 -3.54 -5.82 -16.92
N ARG A 89 -3.23 -4.53 -17.05
CA ARG A 89 -2.58 -3.78 -15.96
C ARG A 89 -3.64 -3.41 -14.94
N LEU A 90 -3.41 -3.82 -13.69
CA LEU A 90 -4.30 -3.56 -12.58
C LEU A 90 -3.83 -2.32 -11.83
N GLN A 91 -4.79 -1.58 -11.31
CA GLN A 91 -4.53 -0.52 -10.34
C GLN A 91 -4.97 -1.00 -8.96
N PRO A 92 -4.27 -0.62 -7.87
CA PRO A 92 -4.80 -0.79 -6.53
C PRO A 92 -6.16 -0.11 -6.43
N ASN A 93 -7.19 -0.89 -6.13
CA ASN A 93 -8.55 -0.39 -6.01
C ASN A 93 -9.34 -1.25 -5.01
N ASN A 94 -10.63 -0.95 -4.86
CA ASN A 94 -11.52 -1.68 -3.95
C ASN A 94 -12.26 -2.83 -4.63
N THR A 95 -11.85 -3.25 -5.83
CA THR A 95 -12.41 -4.46 -6.45
C THR A 95 -11.94 -5.68 -5.65
N LEU A 96 -12.90 -6.48 -5.21
CA LEU A 96 -12.63 -7.69 -4.46
C LEU A 96 -12.70 -8.92 -5.37
N VAL A 97 -11.71 -9.79 -5.22
CA VAL A 97 -11.61 -11.08 -5.89
C VAL A 97 -11.51 -12.19 -4.85
N ALA A 98 -11.77 -13.41 -5.28
CA ALA A 98 -11.55 -14.61 -4.49
C ALA A 98 -10.26 -15.30 -4.93
N PHE A 99 -9.56 -15.96 -4.00
CA PHE A 99 -8.55 -16.92 -4.41
C PHE A 99 -9.22 -18.15 -5.04
N MET A 100 -8.63 -18.64 -6.14
CA MET A 100 -9.04 -19.89 -6.74
C MET A 100 -8.64 -21.05 -5.82
N PRO A 101 -9.59 -21.91 -5.38
CA PRO A 101 -9.25 -23.09 -4.59
C PRO A 101 -8.37 -24.05 -5.37
N GLU A 102 -7.27 -24.54 -4.77
CA GLU A 102 -6.34 -25.45 -5.46
C GLU A 102 -7.02 -26.74 -5.95
N SER A 103 -8.05 -27.21 -5.24
CA SER A 103 -8.87 -28.36 -5.65
C SER A 103 -9.62 -28.17 -6.96
N LYS A 104 -9.65 -26.95 -7.51
CA LYS A 104 -10.33 -26.60 -8.77
C LYS A 104 -9.38 -26.46 -9.95
N PHE A 105 -8.07 -26.60 -9.74
CA PHE A 105 -7.08 -26.42 -10.80
C PHE A 105 -7.19 -27.48 -11.90
N ASP A 106 -7.41 -28.74 -11.54
CA ASP A 106 -7.59 -29.84 -12.50
C ASP A 106 -8.88 -29.67 -13.32
N GLU A 107 -9.95 -29.18 -12.70
CA GLU A 107 -11.24 -28.89 -13.36
C GLU A 107 -11.10 -27.79 -14.43
N LEU A 108 -10.16 -26.86 -14.23
CA LEU A 108 -9.89 -25.75 -15.13
C LEU A 108 -8.66 -25.97 -16.03
N HIS A 109 -7.99 -27.12 -15.90
CA HIS A 109 -6.76 -27.45 -16.63
C HIS A 109 -5.64 -26.39 -16.46
N ILE A 110 -5.48 -25.88 -15.23
CA ILE A 110 -4.44 -24.90 -14.89
C ILE A 110 -3.41 -25.49 -13.91
N GLN A 111 -2.18 -24.99 -13.97
CA GLN A 111 -1.13 -25.33 -13.02
C GLN A 111 -1.16 -24.35 -11.84
N LYS A 112 -0.76 -24.81 -10.64
CA LYS A 112 -0.65 -23.95 -9.45
C LYS A 112 0.26 -22.74 -9.67
N ILE A 113 1.41 -22.95 -10.29
CA ILE A 113 2.33 -21.89 -10.71
C ILE A 113 2.46 -22.01 -12.22
N PRO A 114 2.05 -21.00 -13.00
CA PRO A 114 2.17 -21.07 -14.45
C PRO A 114 3.62 -21.10 -14.92
N ASP A 115 3.95 -21.98 -15.88
CA ASP A 115 5.30 -22.12 -16.44
C ASP A 115 5.91 -20.82 -16.99
N TRP A 116 5.07 -19.89 -17.45
CA TRP A 116 5.50 -18.60 -18.00
C TRP A 116 5.92 -17.60 -16.92
N LEU A 117 5.51 -17.78 -15.66
CA LEU A 117 5.77 -16.83 -14.57
C LEU A 117 7.26 -16.62 -14.35
N LYS A 118 8.08 -17.67 -14.52
CA LYS A 118 9.55 -17.62 -14.34
C LYS A 118 10.23 -16.52 -15.17
N ILE A 119 9.64 -16.11 -16.29
CA ILE A 119 10.16 -15.03 -17.15
C ILE A 119 10.12 -13.67 -16.42
N TYR A 120 9.23 -13.52 -15.45
CA TYR A 120 8.99 -12.28 -14.70
C TYR A 120 9.68 -12.21 -13.34
N LYS A 121 10.12 -13.36 -12.79
CA LYS A 121 10.63 -13.42 -11.40
C LYS A 121 12.06 -12.93 -11.27
N GLY A 122 12.94 -13.25 -12.23
CA GLY A 122 14.37 -12.91 -12.15
C GLY A 122 15.02 -13.47 -10.88
N ASP A 123 16.05 -12.79 -10.35
CA ASP A 123 16.58 -13.07 -9.02
C ASP A 123 15.80 -12.30 -7.95
N GLU A 124 14.85 -12.98 -7.33
CA GLU A 124 13.96 -12.44 -6.29
C GLU A 124 14.69 -12.02 -5.00
N ASN A 125 15.91 -12.52 -4.78
CA ASN A 125 16.71 -12.20 -3.60
C ASN A 125 17.74 -11.12 -3.89
N SER A 126 17.88 -10.67 -5.14
CA SER A 126 18.73 -9.54 -5.48
C SER A 126 18.23 -8.27 -4.81
N ILE A 127 19.16 -7.41 -4.36
CA ILE A 127 18.78 -6.14 -3.75
C ILE A 127 17.93 -5.26 -4.67
N GLY A 128 18.21 -5.29 -5.98
CA GLY A 128 17.44 -4.53 -6.97
C GLY A 128 15.99 -5.01 -7.11
N HIS A 129 15.75 -6.31 -7.00
CA HIS A 129 14.39 -6.86 -6.96
C HIS A 129 13.67 -6.46 -5.68
N LEU A 130 14.27 -6.72 -4.52
CA LEU A 130 13.70 -6.41 -3.21
C LEU A 130 13.37 -4.91 -3.07
N TYR A 131 14.29 -4.03 -3.46
CA TYR A 131 14.03 -2.59 -3.49
C TYR A 131 12.85 -2.24 -4.39
N ARG A 132 12.80 -2.78 -5.62
CA ARG A 132 11.75 -2.46 -6.60
C ARG A 132 10.37 -2.91 -6.11
N TRP A 133 10.27 -4.08 -5.51
CA TRP A 133 9.01 -4.56 -4.94
C TRP A 133 8.57 -3.72 -3.75
N GLY A 134 9.50 -3.40 -2.86
CA GLY A 134 9.25 -2.46 -1.76
C GLY A 134 8.73 -1.11 -2.25
N PHE A 135 9.39 -0.52 -3.25
CA PHE A 135 8.99 0.73 -3.91
C PHE A 135 7.59 0.65 -4.52
N MET A 136 7.27 -0.43 -5.25
CA MET A 136 5.93 -0.62 -5.83
C MET A 136 4.86 -0.72 -4.76
N TYR A 137 5.10 -1.50 -3.70
CA TYR A 137 4.17 -1.64 -2.59
C TYR A 137 3.96 -0.32 -1.82
N ASN A 138 5.02 0.48 -1.63
CA ASN A 138 4.89 1.85 -1.11
C ASN A 138 4.01 2.71 -2.02
N GLY A 139 4.22 2.67 -3.33
CA GLY A 139 3.40 3.38 -4.31
C GLY A 139 1.92 2.95 -4.31
N TRP A 140 1.61 1.76 -3.82
CA TRP A 140 0.25 1.25 -3.62
C TRP A 140 -0.30 1.50 -2.20
N ASN A 141 0.45 2.22 -1.36
CA ASN A 141 0.18 2.45 0.07
C ASN A 141 0.14 1.16 0.93
N GLU A 142 0.66 0.05 0.42
CA GLU A 142 0.77 -1.22 1.13
C GLU A 142 2.09 -1.29 1.90
N CYS A 143 2.31 -0.29 2.76
CA CYS A 143 3.60 -0.03 3.40
C CYS A 143 4.07 -1.16 4.33
N GLN A 144 3.13 -1.95 4.89
CA GLN A 144 3.49 -3.13 5.68
C GLN A 144 4.17 -4.19 4.80
N LYS A 145 3.62 -4.46 3.61
CA LYS A 145 4.21 -5.39 2.66
C LYS A 145 5.49 -4.81 2.04
N ALA A 146 5.54 -3.50 1.82
CA ALA A 146 6.77 -2.83 1.39
C ALA A 146 7.93 -3.06 2.36
N LEU A 147 7.70 -2.93 3.68
CA LEU A 147 8.73 -3.19 4.69
C LEU A 147 9.30 -4.61 4.61
N GLU A 148 8.49 -5.63 4.34
CA GLU A 148 8.97 -7.01 4.22
C GLU A 148 10.04 -7.16 3.13
N TYR A 149 9.93 -6.40 2.04
CA TYR A 149 10.92 -6.37 0.96
C TYR A 149 12.09 -5.43 1.27
N LEU A 150 11.80 -4.20 1.73
CA LEU A 150 12.82 -3.17 1.97
C LEU A 150 13.75 -3.54 3.14
N GLU A 151 13.26 -4.20 4.18
CA GLU A 151 14.11 -4.66 5.28
C GLU A 151 15.04 -5.81 4.85
N LYS A 152 14.63 -6.65 3.90
CA LYS A 152 15.53 -7.64 3.29
C LYS A 152 16.59 -6.95 2.44
N ALA A 153 16.21 -5.97 1.61
CA ALA A 153 17.16 -5.17 0.84
C ALA A 153 18.21 -4.50 1.75
N ASN A 154 17.76 -3.93 2.87
CA ASN A 154 18.61 -3.23 3.83
C ASN A 154 19.62 -4.15 4.55
N LYS A 155 19.32 -5.45 4.68
CA LYS A 155 20.27 -6.44 5.19
C LYS A 155 21.39 -6.77 4.19
N ILE A 156 21.14 -6.59 2.89
CA ILE A 156 22.12 -6.86 1.84
C ILE A 156 23.05 -5.65 1.66
N ASP A 157 22.47 -4.48 1.41
CA ASP A 157 23.20 -3.22 1.31
C ASP A 157 22.30 -2.06 1.78
N PRO A 158 22.52 -1.53 2.99
CA PRO A 158 21.71 -0.45 3.57
C PRO A 158 21.94 0.91 2.88
N ASP A 159 22.94 1.02 2.01
CA ASP A 159 23.33 2.23 1.31
C ASP A 159 22.88 2.25 -0.16
N TYR A 160 22.12 1.23 -0.57
CA TYR A 160 21.50 1.16 -1.89
C TYR A 160 20.67 2.41 -2.18
N LYS A 161 20.86 2.98 -3.37
CA LYS A 161 20.29 4.28 -3.75
C LYS A 161 18.76 4.26 -3.61
N GLY A 162 18.24 5.21 -2.83
CA GLY A 162 16.79 5.38 -2.57
C GLY A 162 16.24 4.51 -1.44
N LEU A 163 16.94 3.45 -1.02
CA LEU A 163 16.41 2.47 -0.07
C LEU A 163 15.99 3.08 1.29
N ARG A 164 16.84 3.94 1.86
CA ARG A 164 16.55 4.59 3.15
C ARG A 164 15.31 5.47 3.10
N VAL A 165 15.10 6.15 1.97
CA VAL A 165 13.93 7.02 1.78
C VAL A 165 12.66 6.18 1.66
N GLU A 166 12.71 5.07 0.92
CA GLU A 166 11.58 4.15 0.82
C GLU A 166 11.25 3.48 2.16
N LEU A 167 12.25 3.09 2.94
CA LEU A 167 12.05 2.61 4.32
C LEU A 167 11.38 3.67 5.19
N ALA A 168 11.87 4.91 5.10
CA ALA A 168 11.31 6.03 5.85
C ALA A 168 9.86 6.31 5.49
N PHE A 169 9.51 6.26 4.20
CA PHE A 169 8.14 6.39 3.74
C PHE A 169 7.24 5.33 4.37
N SER A 170 7.65 4.06 4.35
CA SER A 170 6.88 2.98 4.99
C SER A 170 6.77 3.19 6.51
N TYR A 171 7.86 3.60 7.17
CA TYR A 171 7.85 3.91 8.61
C TYR A 171 6.92 5.09 8.94
N ASN A 172 6.94 6.16 8.13
CA ASN A 172 6.04 7.31 8.28
C ASN A 172 4.58 6.89 8.15
N TYR A 173 4.23 6.12 7.11
CA TYR A 173 2.88 5.62 6.88
C TYR A 173 2.38 4.76 8.05
N LEU A 174 3.25 3.91 8.59
CA LEU A 174 2.97 3.04 9.73
C LEU A 174 3.13 3.74 11.09
N LYS A 175 3.31 5.07 11.10
CA LYS A 175 3.46 5.91 12.30
C LYS A 175 4.68 5.56 13.18
N GLN A 176 5.68 4.90 12.61
CA GLN A 176 6.97 4.60 13.23
C GLN A 176 7.94 5.78 13.03
N TYR A 177 7.53 6.97 13.43
CA TYR A 177 8.19 8.23 13.05
C TYR A 177 9.65 8.30 13.49
N GLN A 178 10.00 7.83 14.69
CA GLN A 178 11.39 7.83 15.14
C GLN A 178 12.30 7.00 14.22
N LYS A 179 11.86 5.82 13.78
CA LYS A 179 12.64 5.00 12.83
C LYS A 179 12.81 5.72 11.49
N ALA A 180 11.77 6.42 11.02
CA ALA A 180 11.85 7.24 9.81
C ALA A 180 12.91 8.35 9.98
N VAL A 181 12.87 9.10 11.09
CA VAL A 181 13.87 10.12 11.42
C VAL A 181 15.30 9.55 11.39
N ASP A 182 15.52 8.41 12.04
CA ASP A 182 16.85 7.79 12.14
C ASP A 182 17.43 7.45 10.77
N VAL A 183 16.65 6.81 9.89
CA VAL A 183 17.13 6.42 8.55
C VAL A 183 17.28 7.61 7.61
N LEU A 184 16.42 8.63 7.74
CA LEU A 184 16.46 9.84 6.90
C LEU A 184 17.65 10.72 7.23
N LYS A 185 18.00 10.88 8.51
CA LYS A 185 19.21 11.61 8.93
C LYS A 185 20.47 10.98 8.32
N ILE A 186 20.52 9.65 8.24
CA ILE A 186 21.62 8.95 7.57
C ILE A 186 21.60 9.20 6.06
N ALA A 187 20.44 9.15 5.42
CA ALA A 187 20.30 9.39 3.98
C ALA A 187 20.79 10.80 3.58
N LEU A 188 20.44 11.82 4.39
CA LEU A 188 20.81 13.22 4.17
C LEU A 188 22.30 13.52 4.39
N ASN A 189 23.10 12.60 4.92
CA ASN A 189 24.56 12.79 4.97
C ASN A 189 25.19 12.82 3.57
N LYS A 190 24.60 12.10 2.60
CA LYS A 190 25.10 12.03 1.21
C LYS A 190 24.60 13.20 0.37
N ASP A 191 23.32 13.55 0.53
CA ASP A 191 22.70 14.70 -0.14
C ASP A 191 21.85 15.50 0.86
N PRO A 192 22.45 16.49 1.56
CA PRO A 192 21.76 17.24 2.60
C PRO A 192 20.60 18.10 2.11
N LEU A 193 20.48 18.34 0.80
CA LEU A 193 19.48 19.21 0.20
C LEU A 193 18.53 18.45 -0.74
N ASP A 194 18.51 17.11 -0.70
CA ASP A 194 17.51 16.34 -1.43
C ASP A 194 16.10 16.70 -0.93
N ALA A 195 15.28 17.25 -1.82
CA ALA A 195 14.02 17.88 -1.45
C ALA A 195 12.99 16.85 -0.93
N TYR A 196 12.95 15.67 -1.55
CA TYR A 196 12.02 14.61 -1.17
C TYR A 196 12.39 13.97 0.17
N THR A 197 13.68 13.68 0.38
CA THR A 197 14.18 13.14 1.66
C THR A 197 13.96 14.14 2.80
N ASN A 198 14.21 15.43 2.58
CA ASN A 198 13.92 16.46 3.58
C ASN A 198 12.42 16.59 3.86
N LYS A 199 11.55 16.47 2.84
CA LYS A 199 10.09 16.45 3.03
C LYS A 199 9.65 15.31 3.94
N GLU A 200 10.14 14.09 3.71
CA GLU A 200 9.83 12.94 4.57
C GLU A 200 10.40 13.12 5.99
N LEU A 201 11.54 13.80 6.15
CA LEU A 201 12.14 14.09 7.47
C LEU A 201 11.32 15.13 8.23
N ILE A 202 10.94 16.23 7.59
CA ILE A 202 10.11 17.28 8.19
C ILE A 202 8.78 16.68 8.63
N TYR A 203 8.16 15.83 7.81
CA TYR A 203 6.95 15.09 8.20
C TYR A 203 7.21 14.22 9.43
N ALA A 204 8.26 13.40 9.40
CA ALA A 204 8.60 12.49 10.49
C ALA A 204 8.85 13.22 11.81
N GLU A 205 9.72 14.25 11.83
CA GLU A 205 10.03 15.06 13.01
C GLU A 205 8.77 15.75 13.55
N THR A 206 7.94 16.31 12.67
CA THR A 206 6.68 16.96 13.04
C THR A 206 5.74 15.99 13.75
N LYS A 207 5.54 14.78 13.19
CA LYS A 207 4.64 13.77 13.76
C LYS A 207 5.22 13.07 14.99
N ASN A 208 6.55 12.99 15.09
CA ASN A 208 7.26 12.54 16.29
C ASN A 208 7.24 13.59 17.41
N GLY A 209 6.82 14.81 17.08
CA GLY A 209 6.61 15.90 18.03
C GLY A 209 7.79 16.86 18.21
N ASN A 210 8.87 16.63 17.46
CA ASN A 210 10.09 17.43 17.39
C ASN A 210 9.90 18.62 16.44
N ILE A 211 8.90 19.45 16.71
CA ILE A 211 8.48 20.52 15.77
C ILE A 211 9.59 21.55 15.55
N GLU A 212 10.38 21.88 16.59
CA GLU A 212 11.50 22.82 16.46
C GLU A 212 12.58 22.31 15.48
N GLU A 213 12.91 21.02 15.53
CA GLU A 213 13.84 20.41 14.59
C GLU A 213 13.26 20.42 13.17
N ALA A 214 11.97 20.10 13.02
CA ALA A 214 11.28 20.17 11.74
C ALA A 214 11.33 21.59 11.14
N GLU A 215 11.15 22.64 11.96
CA GLU A 215 11.30 24.03 11.52
C GLU A 215 12.71 24.35 11.07
N ASN A 216 13.73 23.91 11.82
CA ASN A 216 15.13 24.16 11.47
C ASN A 216 15.49 23.55 10.12
N VAL A 217 15.09 22.30 9.89
CA VAL A 217 15.24 21.63 8.58
C VAL A 217 14.46 22.38 7.51
N CYS A 218 13.22 22.77 7.78
CA CYS A 218 12.36 23.47 6.84
C CYS A 218 12.95 24.84 6.42
N ARG A 219 13.45 25.63 7.37
CA ARG A 219 14.16 26.90 7.12
C ARG A 219 15.40 26.71 6.25
N LYS A 220 16.20 25.66 6.52
CA LYS A 220 17.36 25.32 5.69
C LYS A 220 16.95 25.00 4.26
N VAL A 221 15.94 24.15 4.06
CA VAL A 221 15.40 23.78 2.74
C VAL A 221 14.88 25.01 1.99
N PHE A 222 14.12 25.87 2.67
CA PHE A 222 13.59 27.11 2.09
C PHE A 222 14.67 28.03 1.58
N LYS A 223 15.80 28.11 2.29
CA LYS A 223 16.95 28.95 1.94
C LYS A 223 17.83 28.32 0.86
N GLU A 224 18.16 27.04 0.98
CA GLU A 224 19.31 26.44 0.26
C GLU A 224 18.91 25.44 -0.83
N CYS A 225 17.80 24.70 -0.65
CA CYS A 225 17.39 23.69 -1.62
C CYS A 225 16.85 24.35 -2.89
N LYS A 226 17.33 23.96 -4.08
CA LYS A 226 16.86 24.54 -5.35
C LYS A 226 15.45 24.09 -5.73
N ASP A 227 15.12 22.84 -5.45
CA ASP A 227 13.80 22.30 -5.68
C ASP A 227 12.83 22.78 -4.59
N LYS A 228 11.81 23.53 -5.00
CA LYS A 228 10.81 24.14 -4.10
C LYS A 228 9.48 23.38 -4.11
N THR A 229 9.41 22.23 -4.79
CA THR A 229 8.20 21.41 -4.99
C THR A 229 7.43 21.18 -3.69
N TYR A 230 8.15 20.87 -2.60
CA TYR A 230 7.54 20.49 -1.32
C TYR A 230 7.41 21.62 -0.31
N ASN A 231 7.78 22.87 -0.64
CA ASN A 231 7.86 23.93 0.36
C ASN A 231 6.51 24.23 1.03
N SER A 232 5.43 24.29 0.25
CA SER A 232 4.08 24.52 0.78
C SER A 232 3.65 23.40 1.72
N GLU A 233 3.92 22.14 1.36
CA GLU A 233 3.59 20.96 2.17
C GLU A 233 4.40 20.95 3.48
N ASN A 234 5.70 21.23 3.40
CA ASN A 234 6.58 21.31 4.55
C ASN A 234 6.14 22.42 5.53
N ALA A 235 5.81 23.61 5.02
CA ALA A 235 5.26 24.70 5.82
C ALA A 235 3.94 24.31 6.49
N TYR A 236 3.05 23.67 5.73
CA TYR A 236 1.74 23.26 6.19
C TYR A 236 1.80 22.20 7.29
N ASN A 237 2.70 21.21 7.18
CA ASN A 237 2.83 20.14 8.17
C ASN A 237 3.17 20.70 9.56
N ILE A 238 4.11 21.64 9.65
CA ILE A 238 4.48 22.33 10.90
C ILE A 238 3.30 23.16 11.41
N LEU A 239 2.65 23.94 10.54
CA LEU A 239 1.50 24.76 10.90
C LEU A 239 0.36 23.92 11.50
N GLN A 240 0.03 22.80 10.85
CA GLN A 240 -0.99 21.85 11.30
C GLN A 240 -0.64 21.27 12.68
N ALA A 241 0.64 21.01 12.96
CA ALA A 241 1.07 20.48 14.25
C ALA A 241 0.83 21.49 15.39
N TYR A 242 1.15 22.77 15.18
CA TYR A 242 0.83 23.82 16.15
C TYR A 242 -0.68 23.99 16.34
N TYR A 243 -1.44 23.99 15.24
CA TYR A 243 -2.90 24.06 15.29
C TYR A 243 -3.50 22.91 16.12
N THR A 244 -3.06 21.67 15.87
CA THR A 244 -3.54 20.48 16.58
C THR A 244 -3.23 20.55 18.09
N ARG A 245 -2.09 21.15 18.45
CA ARG A 245 -1.68 21.38 19.84
C ARG A 245 -2.34 22.61 20.49
N LYS A 246 -3.11 23.39 19.73
CA LYS A 246 -3.63 24.71 20.12
C LYS A 246 -2.52 25.67 20.59
N ASP A 247 -1.32 25.53 20.04
CA ASP A 247 -0.20 26.43 20.32
C ASP A 247 -0.34 27.69 19.47
N ILE A 248 -1.20 28.60 19.92
CA ILE A 248 -1.56 29.82 19.19
C ILE A 248 -0.34 30.71 18.94
N LYS A 249 0.60 30.74 19.90
CA LYS A 249 1.80 31.59 19.80
C LYS A 249 2.68 31.13 18.64
N ASN A 250 3.08 29.86 18.65
CA ASN A 250 3.97 29.35 17.60
C ASN A 250 3.25 29.17 16.27
N PHE A 251 1.95 28.86 16.28
CA PHE A 251 1.12 28.88 15.08
C PHE A 251 1.19 30.24 14.38
N ASN A 252 0.95 31.34 15.10
CA ASN A 252 0.94 32.68 14.50
C ASN A 252 2.34 33.10 14.01
N ASN A 253 3.39 32.76 14.77
CA ASN A 253 4.76 33.03 14.37
C ASN A 253 5.12 32.29 13.07
N TRP A 254 4.89 30.97 13.03
CA TRP A 254 5.19 30.16 11.86
C TRP A 254 4.34 30.52 10.66
N PHE A 255 3.04 30.81 10.86
CA PHE A 255 2.15 31.28 9.80
C PHE A 255 2.70 32.56 9.16
N ALA A 256 3.17 33.51 9.95
CA ALA A 256 3.75 34.75 9.45
C ALA A 256 5.07 34.51 8.70
N GLU A 257 5.96 33.69 9.27
CA GLU A 257 7.27 33.36 8.69
C GLU A 257 7.14 32.62 7.35
N ALA A 258 6.30 31.58 7.29
CA ALA A 258 6.15 30.70 6.13
C ALA A 258 5.02 31.12 5.18
N ASN A 259 4.45 32.33 5.35
CA ASN A 259 3.25 32.77 4.63
C ASN A 259 3.40 32.65 3.10
N SER A 260 4.53 33.08 2.53
CA SER A 260 4.73 33.02 1.07
C SER A 260 4.63 31.59 0.53
N TYR A 261 5.11 30.59 1.27
CA TYR A 261 5.06 29.18 0.90
C TYR A 261 3.67 28.57 1.14
N LEU A 262 2.98 28.95 2.21
CA LEU A 262 1.61 28.50 2.48
C LEU A 262 0.64 29.02 1.41
N MET A 263 0.86 30.24 0.92
CA MET A 263 -0.02 30.89 -0.05
C MET A 263 0.22 30.46 -1.51
N SER A 264 1.30 29.73 -1.81
CA SER A 264 1.63 29.34 -3.19
C SER A 264 0.83 28.15 -3.72
N HIS A 265 0.12 27.41 -2.87
CA HIS A 265 -0.75 26.29 -3.28
C HIS A 265 -2.18 26.50 -2.75
N GLU A 266 -3.16 26.58 -3.65
CA GLU A 266 -4.53 27.01 -3.35
C GLU A 266 -5.21 26.19 -2.22
N LYS A 267 -5.12 24.87 -2.27
CA LYS A 267 -5.66 23.99 -1.21
C LYS A 267 -5.01 24.25 0.15
N ILE A 268 -3.69 24.43 0.20
CA ILE A 268 -2.94 24.66 1.44
C ILE A 268 -3.25 26.03 2.01
N LYS A 269 -3.34 27.05 1.14
CA LYS A 269 -3.79 28.39 1.50
C LYS A 269 -5.13 28.35 2.22
N SER A 270 -6.14 27.74 1.58
CA SER A 270 -7.50 27.67 2.13
C SER A 270 -7.52 27.00 3.50
N LEU A 271 -6.83 25.86 3.66
CA LEU A 271 -6.74 25.14 4.94
C LEU A 271 -6.01 25.95 6.02
N SER A 272 -4.95 26.69 5.64
CA SER A 272 -4.16 27.49 6.57
C SER A 272 -4.96 28.70 7.09
N GLU A 273 -5.69 29.38 6.20
CA GLU A 273 -6.57 30.51 6.55
C GLU A 273 -7.74 30.06 7.45
N GLN A 274 -8.29 28.88 7.18
CA GLN A 274 -9.32 28.27 8.02
C GLN A 274 -8.79 28.03 9.45
N MET A 275 -7.65 27.34 9.60
CA MET A 275 -7.03 27.10 10.91
C MET A 275 -6.80 28.39 11.70
N LYS A 276 -6.34 29.45 11.02
CA LYS A 276 -6.12 30.77 11.63
C LYS A 276 -7.40 31.43 12.11
N THR A 277 -8.51 31.21 11.40
CA THR A 277 -9.83 31.75 11.78
C THR A 277 -10.37 31.02 13.01
N GLU A 278 -10.25 29.70 13.03
CA GLU A 278 -10.73 28.85 14.13
C GLU A 278 -9.96 29.10 15.45
N LEU A 279 -8.65 29.34 15.41
CA LEU A 279 -7.86 29.67 16.61
C LEU A 279 -8.13 31.07 17.20
N LYS A 280 -8.90 31.92 16.50
CA LYS A 280 -9.30 33.25 16.97
C LYS A 280 -10.69 33.27 17.62
N GLN A 281 -11.44 32.17 17.53
CA GLN A 281 -12.75 31.99 18.16
C GLN A 281 -12.57 31.41 19.57
#